data_AF-A0A3M6VXR4-F1
#
_entry.id   AF-A0A3M6VXR4-F1
#
_cell.length_a   1.000
_cell.length_b   1.000
_cell.length_c   1.000
_cell.angle_alpha   90.00
_cell.angle_beta   90.00
_cell.angle_gamma   90.00
#
_symmetry.space_group_name_H-M   'P 1'
#
loop_
_entity.id
_entity.type
_entity.pdbx_description
1 polymer ?
#
loop_
_entity_poly.entity_id
_entity_poly.type
_entity_poly.pdbx_seq_one_letter_code
_entity_poly.pdbx_strand_id
1 'polypeptide(L)'
;VACANAKRLPPPGWTKPAEDVKKVFSPTTRELQPNLGSKHHIGNPIHIYPLYENGFRAYRNQSLRDNHAESAALYAEFAQIAARNPYAWSHGGKVESEEMIARVEEGRNRMICFPYPMLMNAFNNVNLAAACIVTSAGFARELGAAEDNWVYPLGGAGTRDSYDFWERPSFWWSPAISRSLDAGLDVSGVKKEDVDFYDLYS
;
A
#
# COMPACT_ATOMS: atom_id res chain seq x y z
N VAL A 1 1.19 18.38 -4.73
CA VAL A 1 2.55 18.96 -4.64
C VAL A 1 2.77 20.14 -5.58
N ALA A 2 2.53 20.02 -6.89
CA ALA A 2 2.77 21.11 -7.86
C ALA A 2 2.07 22.44 -7.49
N CYS A 3 0.79 22.41 -7.12
CA CYS A 3 0.05 23.61 -6.68
C CYS A 3 0.61 24.21 -5.38
N ALA A 4 1.03 23.38 -4.43
CA ALA A 4 1.66 23.84 -3.18
C ALA A 4 3.02 24.52 -3.44
N ASN A 5 3.86 23.92 -4.30
CA ASN A 5 5.13 24.50 -4.72
C ASN A 5 4.92 25.85 -5.44
N ALA A 6 3.83 25.97 -6.20
CA ALA A 6 3.42 27.20 -6.86
C ALA A 6 2.69 28.20 -5.93
N LYS A 7 2.53 27.89 -4.64
CA LYS A 7 1.77 28.69 -3.65
C LYS A 7 0.31 28.97 -4.08
N ARG A 8 -0.30 28.03 -4.79
CA ARG A 8 -1.69 28.08 -5.28
C ARG A 8 -2.54 26.99 -4.63
N LEU A 9 -2.80 27.13 -3.33
CA LEU A 9 -3.71 26.24 -2.60
C LEU A 9 -5.00 27.00 -2.23
N PRO A 10 -6.18 26.35 -2.38
CA PRO A 10 -6.40 25.04 -2.99
C PRO A 10 -6.15 25.05 -4.51
N PRO A 11 -5.95 23.89 -5.16
CA PRO A 11 -5.81 23.82 -6.62
C PRO A 11 -6.99 24.53 -7.34
N PRO A 12 -6.75 25.29 -8.40
CA PRO A 12 -7.81 26.00 -9.12
C PRO A 12 -8.90 25.05 -9.61
N GLY A 13 -10.17 25.47 -9.49
CA GLY A 13 -11.33 24.69 -9.94
C GLY A 13 -11.76 23.55 -9.02
N TRP A 14 -11.07 23.34 -7.90
CA TRP A 14 -11.52 22.40 -6.87
C TRP A 14 -12.72 22.97 -6.11
N THR A 15 -13.69 22.12 -5.81
CA THR A 15 -14.73 22.41 -4.84
C THR A 15 -14.08 22.84 -3.53
N LYS A 16 -14.54 23.95 -2.94
CA LYS A 16 -13.98 24.46 -1.69
C LYS A 16 -14.03 23.35 -0.64
N PRO A 17 -12.87 22.87 -0.14
CA PRO A 17 -12.86 21.80 0.86
C PRO A 17 -13.49 22.30 2.16
N ALA A 18 -14.06 21.38 2.93
CA ALA A 18 -14.66 21.68 4.25
C ALA A 18 -13.63 22.27 5.22
N GLU A 19 -12.36 21.88 5.06
CA GLU A 19 -11.22 22.41 5.79
C GLU A 19 -10.18 22.98 4.82
N ASP A 20 -9.58 24.12 5.17
CA ASP A 20 -8.54 24.74 4.36
C ASP A 20 -7.29 23.86 4.26
N VAL A 21 -6.94 23.46 3.05
CA VAL A 21 -5.69 22.72 2.77
C VAL A 21 -4.52 23.70 2.78
N LYS A 22 -3.90 23.88 3.96
CA LYS A 22 -2.77 24.81 4.13
C LYS A 22 -1.40 24.21 3.81
N LYS A 23 -1.27 22.88 3.82
CA LYS A 23 -0.03 22.12 3.57
C LYS A 23 -0.33 20.78 2.90
N VAL A 24 0.66 20.23 2.19
CA VAL A 24 0.60 18.85 1.68
C VAL A 24 0.83 17.89 2.85
N PHE A 25 -0.01 16.86 2.96
CA PHE A 25 0.17 15.79 3.94
C PHE A 25 1.53 15.11 3.78
N SER A 26 2.21 14.82 4.89
CA SER A 26 3.46 14.08 4.91
C SER A 26 3.38 12.99 5.99
N PRO A 27 3.49 11.70 5.63
CA PRO A 27 3.42 10.60 6.59
C PRO A 27 4.66 10.50 7.47
N THR A 28 5.76 11.18 7.14
CA THR A 28 7.03 11.13 7.89
C THR A 28 7.19 12.27 8.90
N THR A 29 6.51 13.40 8.68
CA THR A 29 6.59 14.59 9.54
C THR A 29 5.30 14.84 10.32
N ARG A 30 4.42 13.84 10.43
CA ARG A 30 3.20 13.93 11.24
C ARG A 30 3.58 13.86 12.72
N GLU A 31 2.96 14.70 13.54
CA GLU A 31 3.02 14.52 14.99
C GLU A 31 2.32 13.21 15.39
N LEU A 32 3.00 12.43 16.23
CA LEU A 32 2.44 11.21 16.79
C LEU A 32 1.56 11.56 17.99
N GLN A 33 0.40 10.89 18.09
CA GLN A 33 -0.46 11.03 19.27
C GLN A 33 0.27 10.57 20.54
N PRO A 34 0.10 11.25 21.69
CA PRO A 34 0.78 10.87 22.93
C PRO A 34 0.39 9.45 23.40
N ASN A 35 1.25 8.47 23.14
CA ASN A 35 1.05 7.06 23.51
C ASN A 35 2.40 6.34 23.71
N LEU A 36 2.38 5.01 23.90
CA LEU A 36 3.62 4.25 24.11
C LEU A 36 4.54 4.32 22.88
N GLY A 37 4.00 4.20 21.68
CA GLY A 37 4.77 4.34 20.44
C GLY A 37 5.46 5.70 20.34
N SER A 38 4.74 6.79 20.58
CA SER A 38 5.29 8.15 20.48
C SER A 38 6.39 8.41 21.52
N LYS A 39 6.30 7.82 22.73
CA LYS A 39 7.38 7.87 23.74
C LYS A 39 8.70 7.28 23.24
N HIS A 40 8.63 6.32 22.31
CA HIS A 40 9.78 5.70 21.68
C HIS A 40 10.03 6.20 20.24
N HIS A 41 9.32 7.24 19.80
CA HIS A 41 9.40 7.79 18.44
C HIS A 41 8.99 6.80 17.33
N ILE A 42 8.17 5.78 17.65
CA ILE A 42 7.65 4.79 16.71
C ILE A 42 6.15 5.01 16.51
N GLY A 43 5.70 5.13 15.26
CA GLY A 43 4.28 5.34 14.98
C GLY A 43 3.95 5.66 13.52
N ASN A 44 4.94 6.07 12.73
CA ASN A 44 4.76 6.21 11.28
C ASN A 44 4.84 4.84 10.60
N PRO A 45 4.19 4.65 9.44
CA PRO A 45 4.28 3.39 8.68
C PRO A 45 5.71 2.95 8.40
N ILE A 46 6.60 3.91 8.09
CA ILE A 46 8.04 3.68 7.88
C ILE A 46 8.79 3.16 9.11
N HIS A 47 8.20 3.22 10.30
CA HIS A 47 8.75 2.64 11.53
C HIS A 47 8.07 1.31 11.88
N ILE A 48 6.76 1.20 11.63
CA ILE A 48 5.94 0.06 12.04
C ILE A 48 6.16 -1.16 11.13
N TYR A 49 6.09 -0.99 9.80
CA TYR A 49 6.28 -2.12 8.88
C TYR A 49 7.64 -2.82 9.00
N PRO A 50 8.76 -2.11 9.23
CA PRO A 50 10.03 -2.76 9.56
C PRO A 50 10.01 -3.66 10.79
N LEU A 51 9.18 -3.36 11.81
CA LEU A 51 9.02 -4.26 12.97
C LEU A 51 8.38 -5.58 12.55
N TYR A 52 7.40 -5.52 11.65
CA TYR A 52 6.74 -6.71 11.14
C TYR A 52 7.66 -7.55 10.29
N GLU A 53 8.41 -6.93 9.38
CA GLU A 53 9.38 -7.63 8.53
C GLU A 53 10.47 -8.32 9.35
N ASN A 54 11.06 -7.62 10.32
CA ASN A 54 12.06 -8.22 11.19
C ASN A 54 11.49 -9.32 12.08
N GLY A 55 10.24 -9.17 12.53
CA GLY A 55 9.51 -10.22 13.24
C GLY A 55 9.33 -11.46 12.37
N PHE A 56 8.88 -11.28 11.12
CA PHE A 56 8.64 -12.36 10.17
C PHE A 56 9.93 -13.08 9.77
N ARG A 57 10.99 -12.32 9.50
CA ARG A 57 12.34 -12.85 9.30
C ARG A 57 12.80 -13.73 10.47
N ALA A 58 12.68 -13.21 11.69
CA ALA A 58 13.09 -13.94 12.89
C ALA A 58 12.28 -15.23 13.09
N TYR A 59 10.97 -15.16 12.86
CA TYR A 59 10.09 -16.33 12.89
C TYR A 59 10.48 -17.40 11.85
N ARG A 60 10.84 -17.00 10.63
CA ARG A 60 11.32 -17.90 9.58
C ARG A 60 12.79 -18.35 9.74
N ASN A 61 13.48 -17.89 10.78
CA ASN A 61 14.92 -18.08 10.97
C ASN A 61 15.76 -17.69 9.74
N GLN A 62 15.34 -16.63 9.05
CA GLN A 62 15.96 -16.17 7.82
C GLN A 62 17.13 -15.21 8.11
N SER A 63 18.23 -15.33 7.36
CA SER A 63 19.35 -14.42 7.49
C SER A 63 18.98 -13.01 7.02
N LEU A 64 19.69 -11.98 7.48
CA LEU A 64 19.46 -10.60 7.03
C LEU A 64 19.65 -10.47 5.51
N ARG A 65 20.66 -11.17 4.98
CA ARG A 65 21.00 -11.15 3.55
C ARG A 65 19.88 -11.76 2.72
N ASP A 66 19.36 -12.91 3.14
CA ASP A 66 18.33 -13.61 2.38
C ASP A 66 16.99 -12.86 2.43
N ASN A 67 16.66 -12.26 3.57
CA ASN A 67 15.47 -11.42 3.70
C ASN A 67 15.53 -10.22 2.75
N HIS A 68 16.68 -9.54 2.73
CA HIS A 68 16.89 -8.38 1.86
C HIS A 68 16.86 -8.74 0.38
N ALA A 69 17.42 -9.90 0.01
CA ALA A 69 17.36 -10.41 -1.35
C ALA A 69 15.92 -10.77 -1.77
N GLU A 70 15.16 -11.43 -0.90
CA GLU A 70 13.75 -11.76 -1.14
C GLU A 70 12.90 -10.50 -1.34
N SER A 71 13.06 -9.49 -0.48
CA SER A 71 12.37 -8.20 -0.66
C SER A 71 12.79 -7.53 -1.98
N ALA A 72 14.09 -7.51 -2.32
CA ALA A 72 14.56 -6.88 -3.56
C ALA A 72 13.98 -7.54 -4.81
N ALA A 73 13.91 -8.88 -4.84
CA ALA A 73 13.31 -9.62 -5.94
C ALA A 73 11.82 -9.27 -6.11
N LEU A 74 11.05 -9.28 -5.02
CA LEU A 74 9.63 -8.92 -5.03
C LEU A 74 9.40 -7.50 -5.56
N TYR A 75 10.14 -6.52 -5.06
CA TYR A 75 10.00 -5.13 -5.50
C TYR A 75 10.46 -4.92 -6.95
N ALA A 76 11.42 -5.72 -7.45
CA ALA A 76 11.81 -5.68 -8.86
C ALA A 76 10.68 -6.16 -9.77
N GLU A 77 9.96 -7.21 -9.39
CA GLU A 77 8.76 -7.67 -10.12
C GLU A 77 7.67 -6.59 -10.14
N PHE A 78 7.41 -5.94 -9.01
CA PHE A 78 6.46 -4.82 -8.94
C PHE A 78 6.89 -3.64 -9.81
N ALA A 79 8.18 -3.29 -9.81
CA ALA A 79 8.71 -2.24 -10.67
C ALA A 79 8.49 -2.54 -12.16
N GLN A 80 8.63 -3.79 -12.59
CA GLN A 80 8.35 -4.21 -13.97
C GLN A 80 6.87 -4.10 -14.34
N ILE A 81 5.96 -4.44 -13.42
CA ILE A 81 4.52 -4.29 -13.63
C ILE A 81 4.16 -2.81 -13.70
N ALA A 82 4.63 -2.01 -12.74
CA ALA A 82 4.35 -0.58 -12.66
C ALA A 82 4.83 0.18 -13.90
N ALA A 83 6.03 -0.11 -14.43
CA ALA A 83 6.53 0.55 -15.64
C ALA A 83 5.64 0.34 -16.87
N ARG A 84 4.88 -0.76 -16.93
CA ARG A 84 3.95 -1.10 -18.00
C ARG A 84 2.52 -0.58 -17.76
N ASN A 85 2.18 -0.21 -16.53
CA ASN A 85 0.87 0.30 -16.18
C ASN A 85 0.76 1.81 -16.54
N PRO A 86 -0.11 2.23 -17.46
CA PRO A 86 -0.26 3.63 -17.87
C PRO A 86 -0.66 4.59 -16.75
N TYR A 87 -1.20 4.08 -15.64
CA TYR A 87 -1.60 4.88 -14.49
C TYR A 87 -0.53 4.97 -13.40
N ALA A 88 0.54 4.18 -13.49
CA ALA A 88 1.60 4.20 -12.51
C ALA A 88 2.48 5.44 -12.65
N TRP A 89 3.00 5.93 -11.52
CA TRP A 89 3.96 7.03 -11.51
C TRP A 89 5.23 6.75 -12.33
N SER A 90 5.64 5.48 -12.40
CA SER A 90 6.83 5.02 -13.13
C SER A 90 6.55 4.63 -14.59
N HIS A 91 5.35 4.89 -15.12
CA HIS A 91 4.98 4.48 -16.49
C HIS A 91 5.97 5.01 -17.54
N GLY A 92 6.47 4.12 -18.41
CA GLY A 92 7.44 4.46 -19.46
C GLY A 92 8.83 4.86 -18.94
N GLY A 93 9.05 4.84 -17.63
CA GLY A 93 10.33 5.10 -16.99
C GLY A 93 11.29 3.91 -17.08
N LYS A 94 12.55 4.14 -16.67
CA LYS A 94 13.51 3.06 -16.51
C LYS A 94 13.06 2.14 -15.38
N VAL A 95 12.95 0.84 -15.68
CA VAL A 95 12.73 -0.20 -14.67
C VAL A 95 13.97 -0.32 -13.80
N GLU A 96 13.81 -0.19 -12.49
CA GLU A 96 14.91 -0.45 -11.55
C GLU A 96 15.16 -1.96 -11.46
N SER A 97 16.43 -2.37 -11.55
CA SER A 97 16.80 -3.78 -11.46
C SER A 97 16.82 -4.26 -10.00
N GLU A 98 16.71 -5.57 -9.80
CA GLU A 98 16.85 -6.18 -8.48
C GLU A 98 18.17 -5.77 -7.80
N GLU A 99 19.28 -5.73 -8.53
CA GLU A 99 20.58 -5.34 -7.98
C GLU A 99 20.60 -3.87 -7.53
N MET A 100 19.87 -3.00 -8.22
CA MET A 100 19.76 -1.60 -7.83
C MET A 100 18.85 -1.45 -6.60
N ILE A 101 17.72 -2.14 -6.57
CA ILE A 101 16.79 -2.13 -5.44
C ILE A 101 17.46 -2.70 -4.18
N ALA A 102 18.28 -3.75 -4.33
CA ALA A 102 19.05 -4.34 -3.25
C ALA A 102 20.24 -3.46 -2.78
N ARG A 103 20.78 -2.61 -3.65
CA ARG A 103 21.97 -1.82 -3.32
C ARG A 103 21.61 -0.60 -2.48
N VAL A 104 22.12 -0.57 -1.25
CA VAL A 104 22.07 0.64 -0.41
C VAL A 104 23.13 1.62 -0.93
N GLU A 105 22.69 2.76 -1.46
CA GLU A 105 23.56 3.78 -2.05
C GLU A 105 23.08 5.18 -1.67
N GLU A 106 23.95 5.98 -1.06
CA GLU A 106 23.61 7.34 -0.63
C GLU A 106 23.18 8.21 -1.83
N GLY A 107 22.15 9.04 -1.64
CA GLY A 107 21.60 9.89 -2.69
C GLY A 107 20.73 9.19 -3.74
N ARG A 108 20.79 7.86 -3.88
CA ARG A 108 19.97 7.11 -4.86
C ARG A 108 19.03 6.08 -4.24
N ASN A 109 19.51 5.24 -3.33
CA ASN A 109 18.74 4.20 -2.67
C ASN A 109 19.21 4.02 -1.21
N ARG A 110 19.38 5.14 -0.50
CA ARG A 110 19.82 5.13 0.90
C ARG A 110 18.83 4.36 1.78
N MET A 111 19.31 3.90 2.93
CA MET A 111 18.48 3.28 3.96
C MET A 111 17.45 4.28 4.51
N ILE A 112 16.18 3.86 4.63
CA ILE A 112 15.13 4.66 5.30
C ILE A 112 14.97 4.20 6.73
N CYS A 113 14.61 2.93 6.90
CA CYS A 113 14.49 2.27 8.19
C CYS A 113 14.75 0.80 7.93
N PHE A 114 15.73 0.23 8.64
CA PHE A 114 16.14 -1.15 8.42
C PHE A 114 14.95 -2.11 8.57
N PRO A 115 14.63 -2.94 7.56
CA PRO A 115 15.53 -3.38 6.48
C PRO A 115 15.36 -2.64 5.14
N TYR A 116 14.44 -1.68 5.04
CA TYR A 116 14.01 -1.11 3.77
C TYR A 116 14.83 0.11 3.33
N PRO A 117 15.59 0.01 2.21
CA PRO A 117 16.08 1.18 1.49
C PRO A 117 14.96 1.87 0.73
N MET A 118 15.23 3.08 0.23
CA MET A 118 14.23 3.98 -0.34
C MET A 118 13.38 3.37 -1.47
N LEU A 119 13.95 2.55 -2.35
CA LEU A 119 13.23 1.92 -3.47
C LEU A 119 12.29 0.79 -3.02
N MET A 120 12.37 0.35 -1.75
CA MET A 120 11.42 -0.57 -1.12
C MET A 120 10.38 0.15 -0.24
N ASN A 121 10.20 1.46 -0.44
CA ASN A 121 9.22 2.27 0.29
C ASN A 121 8.24 2.94 -0.69
N ALA A 122 7.02 3.16 -0.23
CA ALA A 122 5.98 3.80 -1.04
C ALA A 122 6.27 5.29 -1.31
N PHE A 123 6.02 5.72 -2.55
CA PHE A 123 6.10 7.12 -2.98
C PHE A 123 4.70 7.75 -3.05
N ASN A 124 4.26 8.34 -1.94
CA ASN A 124 2.85 8.76 -1.78
C ASN A 124 2.50 10.09 -2.48
N ASN A 125 3.46 10.74 -3.15
CA ASN A 125 3.28 12.06 -3.76
C ASN A 125 2.78 11.95 -5.22
N VAL A 126 1.58 11.42 -5.43
CA VAL A 126 0.95 11.29 -6.75
C VAL A 126 -0.25 12.23 -6.91
N ASN A 127 -0.69 12.44 -8.15
CA ASN A 127 -1.95 13.12 -8.48
C ASN A 127 -2.81 12.19 -9.33
N LEU A 128 -3.45 11.23 -8.68
CA LEU A 128 -4.25 10.19 -9.30
C LEU A 128 -5.59 10.09 -8.57
N ALA A 129 -6.66 9.76 -9.30
CA ALA A 129 -7.97 9.47 -8.74
C ALA A 129 -8.57 8.25 -9.45
N ALA A 130 -9.40 7.50 -8.73
CA ALA A 130 -10.17 6.38 -9.26
C ALA A 130 -11.60 6.46 -8.71
N ALA A 131 -12.57 5.95 -9.46
CA ALA A 131 -13.96 5.87 -9.05
C ALA A 131 -14.58 4.58 -9.59
N CYS A 132 -15.43 3.94 -8.78
CA CYS A 132 -16.25 2.80 -9.18
C CYS A 132 -17.72 3.17 -9.03
N ILE A 133 -18.55 2.83 -10.01
CA ILE A 133 -20.00 3.01 -9.95
C ILE A 133 -20.60 1.67 -9.55
N VAL A 134 -21.33 1.65 -8.44
CA VAL A 134 -22.02 0.45 -7.94
C VAL A 134 -23.51 0.71 -8.03
N THR A 135 -24.23 -0.26 -8.61
CA THR A 135 -25.69 -0.19 -8.74
C THR A 135 -26.31 -1.58 -8.82
N SER A 136 -27.63 -1.66 -8.78
CA SER A 136 -28.34 -2.91 -9.05
C SER A 136 -28.35 -3.23 -10.55
N ALA A 137 -28.42 -4.52 -10.90
CA ALA A 137 -28.56 -4.95 -12.28
C ALA A 137 -29.80 -4.34 -12.97
N GLY A 138 -30.91 -4.17 -12.23
CA GLY A 138 -32.13 -3.55 -12.75
C GLY A 138 -31.89 -2.09 -13.19
N PHE A 139 -31.29 -1.29 -12.31
CA PHE A 139 -31.01 0.11 -12.62
C PHE A 139 -29.92 0.27 -13.69
N ALA A 140 -28.93 -0.62 -13.73
CA ALA A 140 -27.96 -0.66 -14.82
C ALA A 140 -28.62 -0.86 -16.20
N ARG A 141 -29.66 -1.71 -16.29
CA ARG A 141 -30.47 -1.88 -17.53
C ARG A 141 -31.26 -0.63 -17.88
N GLU A 142 -31.90 0.00 -16.89
CA GLU A 142 -32.64 1.24 -17.10
C GLU A 142 -31.76 2.37 -17.66
N LEU A 143 -30.50 2.42 -17.21
CA LEU A 143 -29.48 3.36 -17.72
C LEU A 143 -28.85 2.93 -19.05
N GLY A 144 -29.17 1.75 -19.59
CA GLY A 144 -28.61 1.23 -20.84
C GLY A 144 -27.14 0.79 -20.74
N ALA A 145 -26.65 0.46 -19.54
CA ALA A 145 -25.30 -0.07 -19.37
C ALA A 145 -25.20 -1.50 -19.92
N ALA A 146 -24.29 -1.74 -20.87
CA ALA A 146 -24.12 -3.06 -21.50
C ALA A 146 -23.70 -4.13 -20.47
N GLU A 147 -24.42 -5.26 -20.46
CA GLU A 147 -24.21 -6.35 -19.48
C GLU A 147 -22.80 -6.97 -19.55
N ASP A 148 -22.18 -6.98 -20.73
CA ASP A 148 -20.81 -7.50 -20.93
C ASP A 148 -19.73 -6.72 -20.15
N ASN A 149 -20.06 -5.52 -19.66
CA ASN A 149 -19.15 -4.71 -18.83
C ASN A 149 -19.43 -4.83 -17.32
N TRP A 150 -20.42 -5.62 -16.91
CA TRP A 150 -20.79 -5.73 -15.51
C TRP A 150 -19.84 -6.66 -14.76
N VAL A 151 -19.41 -6.21 -13.59
CA VAL A 151 -18.62 -7.01 -12.65
C VAL A 151 -19.40 -7.16 -11.36
N TYR A 152 -19.61 -8.40 -10.92
CA TYR A 152 -20.35 -8.71 -9.71
C TYR A 152 -19.36 -8.87 -8.54
N PRO A 153 -19.45 -8.04 -7.48
CA PRO A 153 -18.71 -8.32 -6.25
C PRO A 153 -19.37 -9.52 -5.55
N LEU A 154 -18.72 -10.68 -5.62
CA LEU A 154 -19.26 -11.93 -5.06
C LEU A 154 -19.31 -11.92 -3.53
N GLY A 155 -18.36 -11.25 -2.90
CA GLY A 155 -18.26 -11.17 -1.45
C GLY A 155 -17.09 -10.33 -0.99
N GLY A 156 -17.03 -10.11 0.31
CA GLY A 156 -15.94 -9.39 0.95
C GLY A 156 -16.00 -9.59 2.46
N ALA A 157 -14.84 -9.59 3.10
CA ALA A 157 -14.72 -9.71 4.53
C ALA A 157 -13.68 -8.70 5.05
N GLY A 158 -13.89 -8.24 6.28
CA GLY A 158 -13.02 -7.27 6.91
C GLY A 158 -12.97 -7.50 8.42
N THR A 159 -11.76 -7.66 8.93
CA THR A 159 -11.47 -7.64 10.35
C THR A 159 -10.32 -6.67 10.62
N ARG A 160 -9.95 -6.45 11.89
CA ARG A 160 -8.85 -5.55 12.24
C ARG A 160 -8.01 -6.12 13.37
N ASP A 161 -6.70 -5.94 13.28
CA ASP A 161 -5.81 -6.08 14.43
C ASP A 161 -5.84 -4.80 15.29
N SER A 162 -5.20 -4.82 16.45
CA SER A 162 -5.04 -3.61 17.25
C SER A 162 -4.32 -2.52 16.45
N TYR A 163 -4.80 -1.28 16.61
CA TYR A 163 -4.14 -0.08 16.09
C TYR A 163 -2.85 0.21 16.86
N ASP A 164 -2.84 -0.12 18.14
CA ASP A 164 -1.66 -0.06 18.98
C ASP A 164 -0.81 -1.29 18.68
N PHE A 165 0.20 -1.10 17.81
CA PHE A 165 0.97 -2.21 17.26
C PHE A 165 1.60 -3.10 18.34
N TRP A 166 1.96 -2.55 19.50
CA TRP A 166 2.50 -3.30 20.64
C TRP A 166 1.49 -4.23 21.33
N GLU A 167 0.20 -4.11 21.06
CA GLU A 167 -0.84 -5.01 21.56
C GLU A 167 -1.14 -6.16 20.59
N ARG A 168 -0.50 -6.19 19.42
CA ARG A 168 -0.66 -7.29 18.47
C ARG A 168 -0.07 -8.57 19.07
N PRO A 169 -0.68 -9.74 18.80
CA PRO A 169 -0.22 -11.00 19.37
C PRO A 169 1.17 -11.41 18.85
N SER A 170 1.56 -10.92 17.67
CA SER A 170 2.88 -11.13 17.10
C SER A 170 3.20 -10.02 16.09
N PHE A 171 4.47 -9.94 15.68
CA PHE A 171 4.89 -9.08 14.56
C PHE A 171 5.08 -9.85 13.25
N TRP A 172 5.00 -11.18 13.25
CA TRP A 172 5.22 -11.98 12.05
C TRP A 172 3.93 -12.48 11.39
N TRP A 173 2.79 -12.31 12.06
CA TRP A 173 1.49 -12.78 11.59
C TRP A 173 0.36 -11.83 11.97
N SER A 174 -0.57 -11.65 11.03
CA SER A 174 -1.83 -10.94 11.23
C SER A 174 -3.00 -11.93 11.25
N PRO A 175 -3.59 -12.18 12.43
CA PRO A 175 -4.83 -12.93 12.54
C PRO A 175 -5.98 -12.27 11.78
N ALA A 176 -6.00 -10.94 11.75
CA ALA A 176 -7.05 -10.20 11.04
C ALA A 176 -6.99 -10.42 9.52
N ILE A 177 -5.82 -10.26 8.90
CA ILE A 177 -5.68 -10.47 7.44
C ILE A 177 -6.03 -11.91 7.10
N SER A 178 -5.48 -12.89 7.83
CA SER A 178 -5.74 -14.32 7.57
C SER A 178 -7.23 -14.65 7.59
N ARG A 179 -7.94 -14.24 8.65
CA ARG A 179 -9.40 -14.46 8.76
C ARG A 179 -10.20 -13.72 7.69
N SER A 180 -9.76 -12.53 7.29
CA SER A 180 -10.46 -11.76 6.25
C SER A 180 -10.30 -12.42 4.88
N LEU A 181 -9.14 -13.01 4.58
CA LEU A 181 -8.94 -13.77 3.35
C LEU A 181 -9.80 -15.05 3.34
N ASP A 182 -9.79 -15.83 4.43
CA ASP A 182 -10.57 -17.07 4.54
C ASP A 182 -12.08 -16.79 4.42
N ALA A 183 -12.59 -15.82 5.19
CA ALA A 183 -14.00 -15.44 5.15
C ALA A 183 -14.40 -14.79 3.82
N GLY A 184 -13.48 -14.08 3.17
CA GLY A 184 -13.71 -13.49 1.85
C GLY A 184 -13.94 -14.55 0.78
N LEU A 185 -13.15 -15.63 0.80
CA LEU A 185 -13.33 -16.79 -0.10
C LEU A 185 -14.64 -17.53 0.21
N ASP A 186 -14.91 -17.80 1.50
CA ASP A 186 -16.11 -18.51 1.95
C ASP A 186 -17.41 -17.81 1.54
N VAL A 187 -17.53 -16.50 1.85
CA VAL A 187 -18.72 -15.70 1.48
C VAL A 187 -18.88 -15.59 -0.04
N SER A 188 -17.78 -15.55 -0.78
CA SER A 188 -17.81 -15.49 -2.25
C SER A 188 -18.14 -16.83 -2.89
N GLY A 189 -18.16 -17.93 -2.12
CA GLY A 189 -18.41 -19.28 -2.62
C GLY A 189 -17.32 -19.81 -3.56
N VAL A 190 -16.10 -19.26 -3.50
CA VAL A 190 -14.97 -19.64 -4.36
C VAL A 190 -13.86 -20.29 -3.53
N LYS A 191 -13.08 -21.15 -4.16
CA LYS A 191 -11.83 -21.66 -3.59
C LYS A 191 -10.66 -20.79 -4.03
N LYS A 192 -9.54 -20.88 -3.32
CA LYS A 192 -8.32 -20.14 -3.69
C LYS A 192 -7.84 -20.50 -5.09
N GLU A 193 -8.03 -21.76 -5.51
CA GLU A 193 -7.61 -22.25 -6.83
C GLU A 193 -8.49 -21.71 -7.97
N ASP A 194 -9.67 -21.17 -7.65
CA ASP A 194 -10.58 -20.56 -8.62
C ASP A 194 -10.23 -19.08 -8.88
N VAL A 195 -9.25 -18.51 -8.16
CA VAL A 195 -8.86 -17.10 -8.28
C VAL A 195 -7.73 -16.95 -9.29
N ASP A 196 -8.02 -16.31 -10.42
CA ASP A 196 -7.04 -16.08 -11.49
C ASP A 196 -6.00 -15.01 -11.14
N PHE A 197 -6.42 -13.96 -10.41
CA PHE A 197 -5.60 -12.78 -10.13
C PHE A 197 -5.72 -12.32 -8.69
N TYR A 198 -4.58 -11.94 -8.11
CA TYR A 198 -4.51 -11.30 -6.80
C TYR A 198 -3.96 -9.88 -6.94
N ASP A 199 -4.66 -8.91 -6.36
CA ASP A 199 -4.15 -7.57 -6.10
C ASP A 199 -4.00 -7.44 -4.58
N LEU A 200 -2.77 -7.65 -4.09
CA LEU A 200 -2.44 -7.58 -2.68
C LEU A 200 -1.81 -6.23 -2.37
N TYR A 201 -2.33 -5.55 -1.36
CA TYR A 201 -1.78 -4.27 -0.91
C TYR A 201 -0.30 -4.44 -0.52
N SER A 202 0.57 -3.68 -1.18
CA SER A 202 2.03 -3.73 -1.06
C SER A 202 2.64 -2.40 -0.62
#